data_AF-X1L756-F1
#
_entry.id   AF-X1L756-F1
#
_cell.length_a   1.000
_cell.length_b   1.000
_cell.length_c   1.000
_cell.angle_alpha   90.00
_cell.angle_beta   90.00
_cell.angle_gamma   90.00
#
_symmetry.space_group_name_H-M   'P 1'
#
loop_
_entity.id
_entity.type
_entity.pdbx_description
1 polymer ?
#
loop_
_entity_poly.entity_id
_entity_poly.type
_entity_poly.pdbx_seq_one_letter_code
_entity_poly.pdbx_strand_id
1 'polypeptide(L)' 'YCAHCSNPDGSLKSYDEVFEGMVNFMMLSQKMDRKAAESAAKEYMSRMPVWGGGA' A
#
# COMPACT_ATOMS: atom_id res chain seq x y z
N TYR A 1 9.36 -0.72 -8.61
CA TYR A 1 9.62 -1.98 -7.90
C TYR A 1 9.56 -1.68 -6.41
N CYS A 2 8.61 -2.26 -5.67
CA CYS A 2 8.39 -1.96 -4.24
C CYS A 2 8.81 -3.19 -3.43
N ALA A 3 9.94 -3.12 -2.73
CA ALA A 3 10.48 -4.24 -1.96
C ALA A 3 9.55 -4.70 -0.82
N HIS A 4 8.60 -3.87 -0.39
CA HIS A 4 7.60 -4.21 0.63
C HIS A 4 6.31 -4.80 0.06
N CYS A 5 6.11 -4.66 -1.25
CA CYS A 5 4.93 -5.09 -2.00
C CYS A 5 5.10 -6.52 -2.54
N SER A 6 6.35 -6.98 -2.63
CA SER A 6 6.71 -8.33 -3.05
C SER A 6 7.11 -9.15 -1.83
N ASN A 7 6.61 -10.38 -1.78
CA ASN A 7 7.06 -11.41 -0.86
C ASN A 7 8.51 -11.81 -1.16
N PRO A 8 9.20 -12.44 -0.20
CA PRO A 8 10.57 -12.92 -0.39
C PRO A 8 10.72 -13.95 -1.52
N ASP A 9 9.62 -14.60 -1.90
CA ASP A 9 9.54 -15.56 -3.01
C ASP A 9 9.33 -14.89 -4.38
N GLY A 10 9.22 -13.56 -4.42
CA GLY A 10 8.96 -12.78 -5.64
C GLY A 10 7.49 -12.65 -6.01
N SER A 11 6.57 -13.32 -5.30
CA SER A 11 5.13 -13.11 -5.49
C SER A 11 4.71 -11.73 -4.97
N LEU A 12 3.67 -11.14 -5.56
CA LEU A 12 3.08 -9.92 -5.00
C LEU A 12 2.17 -10.30 -3.84
N LYS A 13 2.22 -9.53 -2.75
CA LYS A 13 1.27 -9.67 -1.65
C LYS A 13 -0.16 -9.38 -2.13
N SER A 14 -1.17 -9.76 -1.34
CA SER A 14 -2.54 -9.36 -1.66
C SER A 14 -2.69 -7.84 -1.53
N TYR A 15 -3.62 -7.26 -2.32
CA TYR A 15 -3.90 -5.82 -2.26
C TYR A 15 -4.25 -5.38 -0.83
N ASP A 16 -5.11 -6.13 -0.13
CA ASP A 16 -5.51 -5.85 1.25
C ASP A 16 -4.34 -5.89 2.24
N GLU A 17 -3.41 -6.86 2.12
CA GLU A 17 -2.23 -6.91 2.99
C GLU A 17 -1.33 -5.69 2.82
N VAL A 18 -1.09 -5.29 1.57
CA VAL A 18 -0.26 -4.12 1.26
C VAL A 18 -0.96 -2.85 1.70
N PHE A 19 -2.29 -2.79 1.52
CA PHE A 19 -3.11 -1.67 1.96
C PHE A 19 -3.06 -1.50 3.48
N GLU A 20 -3.38 -2.54 4.26
CA GLU A 20 -3.35 -2.48 5.74
C GLU A 20 -1.94 -2.18 6.27
N GLY A 21 -0.90 -2.78 5.67
CA GLY A 21 0.49 -2.48 6.02
C GLY A 21 0.86 -1.02 5.76
N MET A 22 0.41 -0.46 4.64
CA MET A 22 0.68 0.92 4.26
C MET A 22 -0.13 1.92 5.09
N VAL A 23 -1.38 1.61 5.42
CA VAL A 23 -2.21 2.40 6.34
C VAL A 23 -1.52 2.47 7.71
N ASN A 24 -1.14 1.34 8.29
CA ASN A 24 -0.43 1.30 9.57
C ASN A 24 0.90 2.06 9.52
N PHE A 25 1.66 1.90 8.42
CA PHE A 25 2.89 2.65 8.22
C PHE A 25 2.65 4.16 8.19
N MET A 26 1.64 4.65 7.45
CA MET A 26 1.30 6.06 7.38
C MET A 26 0.77 6.61 8.72
N MET A 27 -0.01 5.81 9.46
CA MET A 27 -0.44 6.17 10.80
C MET A 27 0.75 6.34 11.76
N LEU A 28 1.72 5.43 11.73
CA LEU A 28 2.89 5.46 12.62
C LEU A 28 3.92 6.51 12.22
N SER A 29 4.24 6.61 10.92
CA SER A 29 5.28 7.50 10.39
C SER A 29 4.81 8.95 10.23
N GLN A 30 3.58 9.16 9.76
CA GLN A 30 3.04 10.49 9.47
C GLN A 30 2.04 10.96 10.54
N LYS A 31 1.83 10.17 11.60
CA LYS A 31 0.87 10.46 12.68
C LYS A 31 -0.53 10.82 12.17
N MET A 32 -0.92 10.18 11.06
CA MET A 32 -2.22 10.37 10.44
C MET A 32 -3.29 9.53 11.14
N ASP A 33 -4.51 10.05 11.19
CA ASP A 33 -5.68 9.25 11.54
C ASP A 33 -5.92 8.14 10.52
N ARG A 34 -6.47 7.01 10.97
CA ARG A 34 -6.72 5.84 10.12
C ARG A 34 -7.44 6.19 8.83
N LYS A 35 -8.48 7.04 8.90
CA LYS A 35 -9.27 7.46 7.74
C LYS A 35 -8.46 8.26 6.71
N ALA A 36 -7.53 9.11 7.17
CA ALA A 36 -6.64 9.86 6.31
C ALA A 36 -5.57 8.95 5.70
N ALA A 37 -5.00 8.05 6.50
CA ALA A 37 -4.05 7.05 6.05
C ALA A 37 -4.67 6.08 5.01
N GLU A 38 -5.92 5.66 5.19
CA GLU A 38 -6.66 4.82 4.23
C GLU A 38 -6.86 5.51 2.88
N SER A 39 -7.27 6.78 2.88
CA SER A 39 -7.40 7.55 1.63
C SER A 39 -6.05 7.75 0.94
N ALA A 40 -5.01 8.12 1.71
CA ALA A 40 -3.67 8.31 1.18
C ALA A 40 -3.06 7.00 0.64
N ALA A 41 -3.26 5.88 1.33
CA ALA A 41 -2.82 4.57 0.88
C ALA A 41 -3.55 4.14 -0.40
N LYS A 42 -4.88 4.35 -0.50
CA LYS A 42 -5.65 4.08 -1.73
C LYS A 42 -5.15 4.90 -2.91
N GLU A 43 -4.95 6.20 -2.71
CA GLU A 43 -4.47 7.11 -3.76
C GLU A 43 -3.03 6.78 -4.18
N TYR A 44 -2.18 6.41 -3.22
CA TYR A 44 -0.82 5.97 -3.51
C TYR A 44 -0.80 4.64 -4.28
N MET A 45 -1.63 3.68 -3.90
CA MET A 45 -1.78 2.40 -4.62
C MET A 45 -2.37 2.58 -6.01
N SER A 46 -3.37 3.46 -6.19
CA SER A 46 -3.95 3.71 -7.52
C SER A 46 -2.96 4.33 -8.50
N ARG A 47 -1.94 5.04 -8.01
CA ARG A 47 -0.85 5.60 -8.84
C ARG A 47 0.24 4.58 -9.18
N MET A 48 0.25 3.40 -8.55
CA MET A 48 1.23 2.36 -8.81
C MET A 48 0.72 1.41 -9.91
N PRO A 49 1.49 1.16 -10.99
CA PRO A 49 1.06 0.29 -12.11
C PRO A 49 0.70 -1.14 -11.69
N VAL A 50 1.29 -1.61 -10.58
CA VAL A 50 1.10 -2.95 -10.02
C VAL A 50 -0.27 -3.12 -9.34
N TRP A 51 -0.86 -2.02 -8.86
CA TRP A 51 -2.10 -2.04 -8.05
C TRP A 51 -3.24 -1.23 -8.66
N GLY A 52 -2.93 -0.26 -9.51
CA GLY A 52 -3.89 0.59 -10.22
C GLY A 52 -4.56 -0.07 -11.42
N GLY A 53 -4.31 -1.36 -11.67
CA GLY A 53 -4.77 -2.04 -12.87
C GLY A 53 -4.06 -1.50 -14.10
N GLY A 54 -2.89 -2.06 -14.42
CA GLY A 54 -2.32 -1.88 -15.74
C GLY A 54 -3.23 -2.52 -16.79
N ALA A 55 -4.06 -1.70 -17.43
CA ALA A 55 -4.48 -1.85 -18.81
C ALA A 55 -3.95 -0.63 -19.58
#